data_AF-A0A541B197-F1
#
_entry.id   AF-A0A541B197-F1
#
_cell.length_a   1.000
_cell.length_b   1.000
_cell.length_c   1.000
_cell.angle_alpha   90.00
_cell.angle_beta   90.00
_cell.angle_gamma   90.00
#
_symmetry.space_group_name_H-M   'P 1'
#
loop_
_entity.id
_entity.type
_entity.pdbx_description
1 polymer ?
#
loop_
_entity_poly.entity_id
_entity_poly.type
_entity_poly.pdbx_seq_one_letter_code
_entity_poly.pdbx_strand_id
1 'polypeptide(L)'
;MESLATHALIFLSLTGGGAVVIWVARAGARGRLRRNGFVGFRTPTTMASDEAWAAAHRAGGRLAEIGGWCLAAAGIATLFPVSESARTAVSLCGAILLGGFVAAGAWVGVRAARDIAPPDMER
;
A
#
# COMPACT_ATOMS: atom_id res chain seq x y z
N MET A 1 -9.46 25.55 -18.97
CA MET A 1 -8.67 25.47 -17.72
C MET A 1 -9.07 24.27 -16.86
N GLU A 2 -10.37 23.96 -16.74
CA GLU A 2 -10.89 22.86 -15.91
C GLU A 2 -10.32 21.47 -16.28
N SER A 3 -10.24 21.13 -17.58
CA SER A 3 -9.69 19.84 -18.04
C SER A 3 -8.21 19.61 -17.66
N LEU A 4 -7.37 20.64 -17.80
CA LEU A 4 -5.95 20.55 -17.46
C LEU A 4 -5.75 20.38 -15.95
N ALA A 5 -6.50 21.13 -15.15
CA ALA A 5 -6.47 21.03 -13.69
C ALA A 5 -6.89 19.63 -13.23
N THR A 6 -7.97 19.07 -13.78
CA THR A 6 -8.44 17.71 -13.45
C THR A 6 -7.38 16.66 -13.77
N HIS A 7 -6.76 16.72 -14.95
CA HIS A 7 -5.71 15.76 -15.31
C HIS A 7 -4.47 15.87 -14.42
N ALA A 8 -4.05 17.10 -14.08
CA ALA A 8 -2.96 17.32 -13.15
C ALA A 8 -3.28 16.77 -11.75
N LEU A 9 -4.51 16.97 -11.26
CA LEU A 9 -4.96 16.46 -9.97
C LEU A 9 -4.98 14.93 -9.93
N ILE A 10 -5.46 14.26 -10.99
CA ILE A 10 -5.46 12.79 -11.08
C ILE A 10 -4.02 12.27 -11.07
N PHE A 11 -3.15 12.83 -11.91
CA PHE A 11 -1.74 12.46 -11.99
C PHE A 11 -1.05 12.58 -10.62
N LEU A 12 -1.19 13.74 -9.97
CA LEU A 12 -0.56 14.02 -8.68
C LEU A 12 -1.11 13.12 -7.58
N SER A 13 -2.41 12.86 -7.57
CA SER A 13 -3.04 12.03 -6.54
C SER A 13 -2.59 10.57 -6.63
N LEU A 14 -2.61 9.98 -7.83
CA LEU A 14 -2.22 8.59 -8.03
C LEU A 14 -0.72 8.40 -7.82
N THR A 15 0.11 9.27 -8.41
CA THR A 15 1.57 9.18 -8.31
C THR A 15 2.05 9.48 -6.89
N GLY A 16 1.50 10.53 -6.27
CA GLY A 16 1.79 10.89 -4.88
C GLY A 16 1.33 9.81 -3.90
N GLY A 17 0.11 9.31 -4.06
CA GLY A 17 -0.41 8.19 -3.25
C GLY A 17 0.45 6.93 -3.37
N GLY A 18 0.83 6.56 -4.60
CA GLY A 18 1.73 5.44 -4.85
C GLY A 18 3.09 5.63 -4.18
N ALA A 19 3.69 6.82 -4.29
CA ALA A 19 4.96 7.16 -3.67
C ALA A 19 4.91 7.09 -2.13
N VAL A 20 3.81 7.58 -1.52
CA VAL A 20 3.58 7.47 -0.06
C VAL A 20 3.51 6.01 0.36
N VAL A 21 2.74 5.17 -0.35
CA VAL A 21 2.64 3.73 -0.03
C VAL A 21 4.01 3.04 -0.15
N ILE A 22 4.76 3.29 -1.24
CA ILE A 22 6.12 2.77 -1.42
C ILE A 22 7.01 3.17 -0.25
N TRP A 23 6.96 4.43 0.17
CA TRP A 23 7.76 4.91 1.29
C TRP A 23 7.37 4.23 2.60
N VAL A 24 6.07 4.14 2.93
CA VAL A 24 5.57 3.47 4.14
C VAL A 24 5.98 2.00 4.15
N ALA A 25 5.77 1.29 3.05
CA ALA A 25 6.12 -0.13 2.92
C ALA A 25 7.62 -0.38 3.16
N ARG A 26 8.48 0.43 2.52
CA ARG A 26 9.93 0.35 2.70
C ARG A 26 10.37 0.78 4.11
N ALA A 27 9.74 1.80 4.69
CA ALA A 27 10.03 2.22 6.07
C ALA A 27 9.68 1.13 7.07
N GLY A 28 8.52 0.48 6.92
CA GLY A 28 8.09 -0.66 7.71
C GLY A 28 9.04 -1.85 7.59
N ALA A 29 9.35 -2.29 6.37
CA ALA A 29 10.22 -3.44 6.14
C ALA A 29 11.64 -3.24 6.70
N ARG A 30 12.14 -2.00 6.75
CA ARG A 30 13.45 -1.64 7.33
C ARG A 30 13.40 -1.35 8.83
N GLY A 31 12.26 -1.53 9.49
CA GLY A 31 12.10 -1.23 10.92
C GLY A 31 12.18 0.25 11.29
N ARG A 32 12.10 1.16 10.31
CA ARG A 32 12.09 2.61 10.55
C ARG A 32 10.71 3.13 10.96
N LEU A 33 9.66 2.37 10.67
CA LEU A 33 8.30 2.68 11.07
C LEU A 33 7.99 1.95 12.39
N ARG A 34 7.93 2.70 13.50
CA ARG A 34 7.50 2.16 14.80
C ARG A 34 6.00 1.84 14.76
N ARG A 35 5.55 0.90 15.61
CA ARG A 35 4.14 0.58 15.80
C ARG A 35 3.35 1.86 16.11
N ASN A 36 2.32 2.14 15.34
CA ASN A 36 1.56 3.39 15.39
C ASN A 36 0.11 3.19 14.90
N GLY A 37 -0.75 4.17 15.17
CA GLY A 37 -2.16 4.14 14.79
C GLY A 37 -2.48 4.72 13.41
N PHE A 38 -1.50 5.22 12.65
CA PHE A 38 -1.74 6.02 11.44
C PHE A 38 -1.49 5.26 10.13
N VAL A 39 -0.32 4.64 9.97
CA VAL A 39 0.11 3.99 8.71
C VAL A 39 0.71 2.61 8.94
N GLY A 40 0.61 1.73 7.93
CA GLY A 40 1.07 0.35 7.99
C GLY A 40 -0.08 -0.67 8.14
N PHE A 41 0.29 -1.95 8.30
CA PHE A 41 -0.67 -3.02 8.57
C PHE A 41 -1.09 -2.95 10.05
N ARG A 42 -2.34 -2.55 10.30
CA ARG A 42 -2.86 -2.23 11.64
C ARG A 42 -4.01 -3.14 12.02
N THR A 43 -3.79 -4.45 11.95
CA THR A 43 -4.73 -5.42 12.47
C THR A 43 -4.44 -5.69 13.95
N PRO A 44 -5.40 -6.21 14.73
CA PRO A 44 -5.18 -6.58 16.13
C PRO A 44 -3.93 -7.46 16.33
N THR A 45 -3.70 -8.43 15.43
CA THR A 45 -2.52 -9.31 15.47
C THR A 45 -1.22 -8.53 15.26
N THR A 46 -1.14 -7.68 14.24
CA THR A 46 0.09 -6.90 13.94
C THR A 46 0.39 -5.83 14.99
N MET A 47 -0.62 -5.45 15.77
CA MET A 47 -0.52 -4.44 16.82
C MET A 47 -0.24 -5.05 18.20
N ALA A 48 -0.17 -6.38 18.33
CA ALA A 48 0.02 -7.06 19.62
C ALA A 48 1.38 -6.74 20.27
N SER A 49 2.46 -6.75 19.49
CA SER A 49 3.82 -6.43 19.96
C SER A 49 4.64 -5.72 18.87
N ASP A 50 5.78 -5.15 19.26
CA ASP A 50 6.70 -4.53 18.30
C ASP A 50 7.37 -5.58 17.39
N GLU A 51 7.53 -6.80 17.89
CA GLU A 51 8.03 -7.96 17.13
C GLU A 51 7.02 -8.41 16.07
N ALA A 52 5.74 -8.52 16.44
CA ALA A 52 4.65 -8.85 15.54
C ALA A 52 4.50 -7.77 14.45
N TRP A 53 4.61 -6.50 14.84
CA TRP A 53 4.62 -5.37 13.92
C TRP A 53 5.77 -5.47 12.91
N ALA A 54 6.99 -5.69 13.39
CA ALA A 54 8.17 -5.75 12.54
C ALA A 54 8.14 -6.94 11.59
N ALA A 55 7.67 -8.11 12.05
CA ALA A 55 7.52 -9.29 11.21
C ALA A 55 6.47 -9.10 10.12
N ALA A 56 5.32 -8.52 10.46
CA ALA A 56 4.27 -8.24 9.48
C ALA A 56 4.77 -7.32 8.36
N HIS A 57 5.50 -6.26 8.72
CA HIS A 57 6.01 -5.30 7.73
C HIS A 57 7.19 -5.84 6.92
N ARG A 58 8.02 -6.72 7.48
CA ARG A 58 9.05 -7.43 6.70
C ARG A 58 8.44 -8.41 5.70
N ALA A 59 7.43 -9.17 6.11
CA ALA A 59 6.81 -10.18 5.27
C ALA A 59 5.87 -9.58 4.20
N GLY A 60 4.98 -8.66 4.60
CA GLY A 60 3.97 -8.08 3.72
C GLY A 60 4.41 -6.83 2.96
N GLY A 61 5.50 -6.17 3.40
CA GLY A 61 5.92 -4.87 2.89
C GLY A 61 6.21 -4.87 1.39
N ARG A 62 6.82 -5.94 0.85
CA ARG A 62 7.14 -6.01 -0.58
C ARG A 62 5.88 -6.02 -1.46
N LEU A 63 4.81 -6.68 -1.03
CA LEU A 63 3.54 -6.68 -1.76
C LEU A 63 2.91 -5.28 -1.77
N ALA A 64 2.85 -4.61 -0.61
CA ALA A 64 2.37 -3.24 -0.54
C ALA A 64 3.21 -2.27 -1.40
N GLU A 65 4.54 -2.46 -1.45
CA GLU A 65 5.43 -1.69 -2.32
C GLU A 65 5.08 -1.89 -3.81
N ILE A 66 4.85 -3.13 -4.25
CA ILE A 66 4.43 -3.43 -5.63
C ILE A 66 3.11 -2.73 -5.95
N GLY A 67 2.12 -2.80 -5.05
CA GLY A 67 0.85 -2.07 -5.20
C GLY A 67 1.04 -0.56 -5.35
N GLY A 68 1.95 0.03 -4.57
CA GLY A 68 2.31 1.45 -4.71
C GLY A 68 2.94 1.79 -6.06
N TRP A 69 3.79 0.91 -6.60
CA TRP A 69 4.34 1.07 -7.96
C TRP A 69 3.27 0.94 -9.04
N CYS A 70 2.31 0.02 -8.90
CA CYS A 70 1.18 -0.07 -9.82
C CYS A 70 0.35 1.22 -9.84
N LEU A 71 0.05 1.80 -8.67
CA LEU A 71 -0.69 3.06 -8.60
C LEU A 71 0.11 4.22 -9.21
N ALA A 72 1.41 4.31 -8.93
CA ALA A 72 2.26 5.36 -9.48
C ALA A 72 2.38 5.25 -11.01
N ALA A 73 2.55 4.04 -11.54
CA ALA A 73 2.57 3.79 -12.98
C ALA A 73 1.24 4.16 -13.63
N ALA A 74 0.10 3.84 -13.01
CA ALA A 74 -1.21 4.26 -13.49
C ALA A 74 -1.35 5.79 -13.51
N GLY A 75 -0.87 6.48 -12.47
CA GLY A 75 -0.78 7.94 -12.43
C GLY A 75 0.00 8.52 -13.60
N ILE A 76 1.22 8.04 -13.82
CA ILE A 76 2.07 8.45 -14.96
C ILE A 76 1.39 8.16 -16.30
N ALA A 77 0.72 7.01 -16.43
CA ALA A 77 0.01 6.63 -17.65
C ALA A 77 -1.13 7.62 -18.02
N THR A 78 -1.67 8.36 -17.05
CA THR A 78 -2.66 9.40 -17.34
C THR A 78 -2.08 10.58 -18.11
N LEU A 79 -0.77 10.77 -18.19
CA LEU A 79 -0.18 11.89 -18.94
C LEU A 79 -0.23 11.68 -20.47
N PHE A 80 -0.46 10.45 -20.93
CA PHE A 80 -0.51 10.15 -22.36
C PHE A 80 -1.81 10.68 -23.02
N PRO A 81 -1.76 11.02 -24.32
CA PRO A 81 -2.92 11.46 -25.08
C PRO A 81 -3.83 10.26 -25.42
N VAL A 82 -4.56 9.77 -24.41
CA VAL A 82 -5.54 8.67 -24.53
C VAL A 82 -6.96 9.19 -24.33
N SER A 83 -7.95 8.39 -24.76
CA SER A 83 -9.37 8.69 -24.51
C SER A 83 -9.67 8.81 -23.01
N GLU A 84 -10.72 9.56 -22.68
CA GLU A 84 -11.18 9.72 -21.29
C GLU A 84 -11.54 8.37 -20.66
N SER A 85 -12.20 7.49 -21.42
CA SER A 85 -12.52 6.13 -20.99
C SER A 85 -11.28 5.31 -20.63
N ALA A 86 -10.22 5.38 -21.45
CA ALA A 86 -8.96 4.70 -21.18
C ALA A 86 -8.25 5.27 -19.94
N ARG A 87 -8.29 6.60 -19.76
CA ARG A 87 -7.72 7.29 -18.59
C ARG A 87 -8.44 6.88 -17.29
N THR A 88 -9.76 6.79 -17.33
CA THR A 88 -10.56 6.31 -16.19
C THR A 88 -10.26 4.84 -15.91
N ALA A 89 -10.22 4.00 -16.94
CA ALA A 89 -9.94 2.57 -16.80
C ALA A 89 -8.55 2.32 -16.18
N VAL A 90 -7.49 3.00 -16.65
CA VAL A 90 -6.15 2.84 -16.08
C VAL A 90 -6.07 3.33 -14.63
N SER A 91 -6.76 4.42 -14.29
CA SER A 91 -6.83 4.94 -12.92
C SER A 91 -7.48 3.95 -11.97
N LEU A 92 -8.62 3.38 -12.37
CA LEU A 92 -9.31 2.33 -11.61
C LEU A 92 -8.48 1.06 -11.48
N CYS A 93 -7.83 0.64 -12.57
CA CYS A 93 -6.95 -0.52 -12.58
C CYS A 93 -5.80 -0.35 -11.57
N GLY A 94 -5.13 0.80 -11.57
CA GLY A 94 -4.08 1.11 -10.60
C GLY A 94 -4.57 1.08 -9.15
N ALA A 95 -5.75 1.63 -8.88
CA ALA A 95 -6.35 1.61 -7.54
C ALA A 95 -6.74 0.20 -7.09
N ILE A 96 -7.32 -0.61 -7.97
CA ILE A 96 -7.68 -2.02 -7.70
C ILE A 96 -6.41 -2.84 -7.42
N LEU A 97 -5.38 -2.69 -8.25
CA LEU A 97 -4.10 -3.37 -8.06
C LEU A 97 -3.47 -2.99 -6.72
N LEU A 98 -3.42 -1.69 -6.38
CA LEU A 98 -2.96 -1.25 -5.06
C LEU A 98 -3.74 -1.92 -3.94
N GLY A 99 -5.08 -1.87 -3.98
CA GLY A 99 -5.93 -2.48 -2.97
C GLY A 99 -5.67 -3.98 -2.81
N GLY A 100 -5.60 -4.72 -3.93
CA GLY A 100 -5.32 -6.14 -3.94
C GLY A 100 -3.95 -6.49 -3.36
N PHE A 101 -2.90 -5.77 -3.77
CA PHE A 101 -1.55 -5.99 -3.24
C PHE A 101 -1.40 -5.60 -1.78
N VAL A 102 -2.05 -4.52 -1.32
CA VAL A 102 -2.06 -4.13 0.10
C VAL A 102 -2.82 -5.16 0.93
N ALA A 103 -3.96 -5.66 0.45
CA ALA A 103 -4.71 -6.71 1.12
C ALA A 103 -3.92 -8.02 1.21
N ALA A 104 -3.27 -8.43 0.11
CA ALA A 104 -2.39 -9.59 0.09
C ALA A 104 -1.18 -9.40 1.04
N GLY A 105 -0.56 -8.23 1.02
CA GLY A 105 0.53 -7.87 1.94
C GLY A 105 0.09 -7.91 3.40
N ALA A 106 -1.09 -7.37 3.71
CA ALA A 106 -1.67 -7.43 5.05
C ALA A 106 -1.96 -8.88 5.47
N TRP A 107 -2.49 -9.72 4.59
CA TRP A 107 -2.74 -11.13 4.87
C TRP A 107 -1.45 -11.90 5.17
N VAL A 108 -0.42 -11.74 4.32
CA VAL A 108 0.92 -12.32 4.56
C VAL A 108 1.53 -11.80 5.85
N GLY A 109 1.40 -10.49 6.11
CA GLY A 109 1.92 -9.85 7.31
C GLY A 109 1.23 -10.34 8.59
N VAL A 110 -0.10 -10.50 8.56
CA VAL A 110 -0.87 -11.06 9.67
C VAL A 110 -0.44 -12.49 9.95
N ARG A 111 -0.28 -13.32 8.91
CA ARG A 111 0.20 -14.69 9.07
C ARG A 111 1.57 -14.72 9.75
N ALA A 112 2.53 -13.93 9.27
CA ALA A 112 3.86 -13.85 9.87
C ALA A 112 3.85 -13.31 11.31
N ALA A 113 2.91 -12.41 11.65
CA ALA A 113 2.75 -11.93 13.01
C ALA A 113 2.16 -12.98 13.97
N ARG A 114 1.26 -13.86 13.48
CA ARG A 114 0.71 -14.97 14.28
C ARG A 114 1.77 -15.98 14.66
N ASP A 115 2.72 -16.25 13.77
CA ASP A 115 3.83 -17.17 14.03
C ASP A 115 4.77 -16.68 15.17
N ILE A 116 4.60 -15.42 15.60
CA ILE A 116 5.37 -14.79 16.70
C ILE A 116 4.53 -14.64 17.98
N ALA A 117 3.21 -14.83 17.91
CA ALA A 117 2.35 -14.70 19.09
C ALA A 117 2.63 -15.84 20.09
N PRO A 118 2.67 -15.56 21.42
CA PRO A 118 2.76 -16.61 22.41
C PRO A 118 1.52 -17.53 22.40
N PRO A 119 1.61 -18.76 22.94
CA PRO A 119 0.59 -19.82 22.81
C PRO A 119 -0.79 -19.52 23.43
N ASP A 120 -0.97 -18.39 24.11
CA ASP A 120 -2.16 -18.08 24.91
C ASP A 120 -3.27 -17.32 24.16
N MET A 121 -3.01 -16.88 22.92
CA MET A 121 -3.97 -16.14 22.09
C MET A 121 -4.88 -17.03 21.21
N GLU A 122 -4.81 -18.36 21.35
CA GLU A 122 -5.69 -19.33 20.66
C GLU A 122 -7.03 -19.58 21.40
N ARG A 123 -7.34 -18.85 22.47
CA ARG A 123 -8.61 -18.98 23.22
C ARG A 123 -9.65 -17.95 22.82
#